data_AF-A0A6P2CQ91-F1
#
_entry.id   AF-A0A6P2CQ91-F1
#
_cell.length_a   1.000
_cell.length_b   1.000
_cell.length_c   1.000
_cell.angle_alpha   90.00
_cell.angle_beta   90.00
_cell.angle_gamma   90.00
#
_symmetry.space_group_name_H-M   'P 1'
#
loop_
_entity.id
_entity.type
_entity.pdbx_description
1 polymer ?
#
loop_
_entity_poly.entity_id
_entity_poly.type
_entity_poly.pdbx_seq_one_letter_code
_entity_poly.pdbx_strand_id
1 'polypeptide(L)'
;MRLFGILLIVLILLAGGGYVYLATQDWKGRQQINAAGLRHLLLLQGLPVEGADFSADDETPFEVPVAGGEVTSTVSKKLLESYFRDDTAGVGAPVGGGEQAPARLSLAANTPVTSQVGEVKRVLGLLKGEIDKTQDTAQKIALVEGWLLIQAETMNERIQYQEWASRNDKAGAPKSAEKLAVDADSLLHALDRKFYRVAPKLYTSDSVALAPAKWQEMQKQGEGADAAQLKPPVSTDDADRRVRLAHLFVHLDRDAAWQRRVAVVVGLRRYVAAITAQTIRFREMRSQVDLPLAVDQASFQKAQDYLLNETRQKVDQARLIADEKAKLVEQKTAADDAVSRRQTQLAELRAQLLKVRAEIDEQLVRQTGFEKQLYEIQREVSLTLEEVYRLDALLVDIERERYGFLPRQPK
;
A
#
# COMPACT_ATOMS: atom_id res chain seq x y z
N MET A 1 6.85 92.08 47.81
CA MET A 1 7.51 92.07 46.47
C MET A 1 8.26 90.76 46.19
N ARG A 2 9.27 90.34 46.97
CA ARG A 2 10.03 89.09 46.70
C ARG A 2 9.19 87.80 46.70
N LEU A 3 8.23 87.69 47.60
CA LEU A 3 7.38 86.49 47.75
C LEU A 3 6.48 86.24 46.53
N PHE A 4 5.98 87.32 45.92
CA PHE A 4 5.16 87.26 44.71
C PHE A 4 5.97 86.82 43.49
N GLY A 5 7.21 87.31 43.35
CA GLY A 5 8.11 86.89 42.27
C GLY A 5 8.50 85.41 42.35
N ILE A 6 8.77 84.90 43.56
CA ILE A 6 9.06 83.47 43.78
C ILE A 6 7.84 82.61 43.44
N LEU A 7 6.65 83.02 43.88
CA LEU A 7 5.41 82.28 43.62
C LEU A 7 5.08 82.25 42.12
N LEU A 8 5.33 83.35 41.40
CA LEU A 8 5.20 83.42 39.94
C LEU A 8 6.15 82.45 39.22
N ILE A 9 7.42 82.39 39.64
CA ILE A 9 8.42 81.47 39.06
C ILE A 9 8.00 80.01 39.27
N VAL A 10 7.53 79.65 40.47
CA VAL A 10 7.05 78.29 40.76
C VAL A 10 5.85 77.94 39.89
N LEU A 11 4.90 78.86 39.70
CA LEU A 11 3.71 78.63 38.88
C LEU A 11 4.08 78.45 37.40
N ILE A 12 5.02 79.24 36.87
CA ILE A 12 5.52 79.09 35.49
C ILE A 12 6.24 77.75 35.31
N LEU A 13 7.06 77.32 36.28
CA LEU A 13 7.74 76.03 36.23
C LEU A 13 6.75 74.85 36.27
N LEU A 14 5.71 74.93 37.11
CA LEU A 14 4.64 73.93 37.14
C LEU A 14 3.84 73.89 35.82
N ALA A 15 3.52 75.05 35.26
CA ALA A 15 2.85 75.15 33.96
C ALA A 15 3.72 74.57 32.83
N GLY A 16 5.03 74.88 32.82
CA GLY A 16 5.98 74.32 31.87
C GLY A 16 6.13 72.79 32.01
N GLY A 17 6.25 72.29 33.24
CA GLY A 17 6.26 70.85 33.51
C GLY A 17 4.98 70.15 33.06
N GLY A 18 3.82 70.77 33.30
CA GLY A 18 2.52 70.28 32.83
C GLY A 18 2.42 70.22 31.30
N TYR A 19 2.92 71.24 30.61
CA TYR A 19 2.96 71.27 29.14
C TYR A 19 3.85 70.17 28.57
N VAL A 20 5.07 70.00 29.09
CA VAL A 20 5.98 68.92 28.67
C VAL A 20 5.35 67.55 28.91
N TYR A 21 4.70 67.35 30.06
CA TYR A 21 4.01 66.10 30.36
C TYR A 21 2.89 65.82 29.35
N LEU A 22 1.99 66.77 29.09
CA LEU A 22 0.91 66.61 28.11
C LEU A 22 1.45 66.39 26.69
N ALA A 23 2.51 67.10 26.28
CA ALA A 23 3.18 66.90 25.00
C ALA A 23 3.77 65.48 24.89
N THR A 24 4.39 64.97 25.95
CA THR A 24 4.90 63.58 25.96
C THR A 24 3.77 62.54 25.97
N GLN A 25 2.63 62.81 26.60
CA GLN A 25 1.46 61.94 26.57
C GLN A 25 0.81 61.93 25.18
N ASP A 26 0.61 63.09 24.55
CA ASP A 26 0.08 63.19 23.18
C ASP A 26 1.01 62.49 22.18
N TRP A 27 2.32 62.71 22.30
CA TRP A 27 3.31 62.02 21.47
C TRP A 27 3.23 60.49 21.64
N LYS A 28 3.16 59.98 22.87
CA LYS A 28 2.96 58.54 23.13
C LYS A 28 1.64 58.03 22.55
N GLY A 29 0.56 58.80 22.66
CA GLY A 29 -0.75 58.46 22.10
C GLY A 29 -0.72 58.34 20.58
N ARG A 30 -0.12 59.30 19.88
CA ARG A 30 0.05 59.27 18.42
C ARG A 30 0.90 58.07 17.99
N GLN A 31 1.99 57.78 18.70
CA GLN A 31 2.82 56.61 18.43
C GLN A 31 2.04 55.29 18.61
N GLN A 32 1.19 55.19 19.64
CA GLN A 32 0.33 54.01 19.85
C GLN A 32 -0.73 53.85 18.75
N ILE A 33 -1.38 54.94 18.33
CA ILE A 33 -2.38 54.91 17.25
C ILE A 33 -1.71 54.53 15.92
N ASN A 34 -0.58 55.16 15.59
CA ASN A 34 0.17 54.83 14.38
C ASN A 34 0.67 53.38 14.41
N ALA A 35 1.16 52.90 15.55
CA ALA A 35 1.55 51.51 15.71
C ALA A 35 0.35 50.55 15.54
N ALA A 36 -0.83 50.89 16.06
CA ALA A 36 -2.03 50.08 15.88
C ALA A 36 -2.50 50.05 14.40
N GLY A 37 -2.49 51.20 13.73
CA GLY A 37 -2.80 51.30 12.30
C GLY A 37 -1.83 50.51 11.43
N LEU A 38 -0.53 50.64 11.72
CA LEU A 38 0.53 49.88 11.06
C LEU A 38 0.38 48.38 11.27
N ARG A 39 0.10 47.93 12.50
CA ARG A 39 -0.17 46.51 12.80
C ARG A 39 -1.35 45.98 12.00
N HIS A 40 -2.43 46.75 11.92
CA HIS A 40 -3.60 46.37 11.13
C HIS A 40 -3.27 46.25 9.64
N LEU A 41 -2.53 47.21 9.08
CA LEU A 41 -2.10 47.19 7.68
C LEU A 41 -1.14 46.04 7.38
N LEU A 42 -0.15 45.80 8.25
CA LEU A 42 0.76 44.65 8.15
C LEU A 42 0.00 43.32 8.23
N LEU A 43 -0.98 43.21 9.13
CA LEU A 43 -1.80 42.01 9.23
C LEU A 43 -2.60 41.76 7.95
N LEU A 44 -3.13 42.80 7.31
CA LEU A 44 -3.94 42.65 6.11
C LEU A 44 -3.11 42.44 4.83
N GLN A 45 -2.06 43.23 4.65
CA GLN A 45 -1.28 43.31 3.40
C GLN A 45 0.04 42.53 3.43
N GLY A 46 0.54 42.24 4.62
CA GLY A 46 1.86 41.65 4.83
C GLY A 46 3.00 42.67 4.78
N LEU A 47 4.21 42.15 4.95
CA LEU A 47 5.46 42.86 4.68
C LEU A 47 5.61 43.16 3.18
N PRO A 48 6.48 44.13 2.80
CA PRO A 48 6.76 44.38 1.39
C PRO A 48 7.56 43.21 0.83
N VAL A 49 7.45 42.96 -0.49
CA VAL A 49 8.09 41.79 -1.09
C VAL A 49 9.61 41.92 -1.02
N GLU A 50 10.11 43.07 -1.43
CA GLU A 50 11.50 43.49 -1.30
C GLU A 50 11.56 44.62 -0.28
N GLY A 51 12.69 44.72 0.42
CA GLY A 51 12.95 45.76 1.40
C GLY A 51 14.44 45.81 1.70
N ALA A 52 14.92 47.00 2.10
CA ALA A 52 16.29 47.15 2.56
C ALA A 52 16.48 46.42 3.90
N ASP A 53 17.72 46.02 4.18
CA ASP A 53 18.11 45.60 5.52
C ASP A 53 18.00 46.77 6.50
N PHE A 54 17.97 46.47 7.80
CA PHE A 54 17.96 47.50 8.84
C PHE A 54 19.17 48.43 8.70
N SER A 55 18.95 49.74 8.80
CA SER A 55 20.03 50.73 8.90
C SER A 55 20.77 50.60 10.24
N ALA A 56 21.89 51.32 10.40
CA ALA A 56 22.61 51.40 11.67
C ALA A 56 21.74 51.93 12.83
N ASP A 57 20.68 52.67 12.52
CA ASP A 57 19.73 53.23 13.48
C ASP A 57 18.56 52.27 13.79
N ASP A 58 18.64 51.01 13.36
CA ASP A 58 17.58 49.99 13.51
C ASP A 58 16.23 50.41 12.86
N GLU A 59 16.28 51.26 11.83
CA GLU A 59 15.12 51.69 11.03
C GLU A 59 15.22 51.18 9.59
N THR A 60 14.06 50.89 8.99
CA THR A 60 13.95 50.44 7.59
C THR A 60 12.90 51.29 6.89
N PRO A 61 13.15 51.70 5.62
CA PRO A 61 12.14 52.37 4.82
C PRO A 61 10.90 51.47 4.67
N PHE A 62 9.75 51.96 5.08
CA PHE A 62 8.48 51.25 4.97
C PHE A 62 7.36 52.24 4.69
N GLU A 63 7.24 52.59 3.42
CA GLU A 63 6.25 53.54 2.94
C GLU A 63 4.86 52.93 2.97
N VAL A 64 4.08 53.34 3.97
CA VAL A 64 2.66 52.98 4.06
C VAL A 64 1.83 54.24 4.17
N PRO A 65 0.84 54.43 3.28
CA PRO A 65 -0.10 55.53 3.42
C PRO A 65 -0.94 55.30 4.68
N VAL A 66 -0.81 56.19 5.65
CA VAL A 66 -1.64 56.20 6.86
C VAL A 66 -2.86 57.10 6.65
N ALA A 67 -3.88 56.95 7.50
CA ALA A 67 -5.05 57.81 7.46
C ALA A 67 -4.63 59.28 7.64
N GLY A 68 -5.08 60.16 6.74
CA GLY A 68 -4.69 61.57 6.72
C GLY A 68 -3.74 61.96 5.57
N GLY A 69 -3.34 61.02 4.72
CA GLY A 69 -2.50 61.29 3.54
C GLY A 69 -1.00 61.43 3.85
N GLU A 70 -0.62 61.30 5.12
CA GLU A 70 0.79 61.15 5.50
C GLU A 70 1.27 59.74 5.14
N VAL A 71 2.54 59.64 4.74
CA VAL A 71 3.23 58.36 4.50
C VAL A 71 4.23 58.20 5.62
N THR A 72 4.08 57.16 6.44
CA THR A 72 5.15 56.81 7.39
C THR A 72 6.34 56.34 6.57
N SER A 73 7.51 56.95 6.77
CA SER A 73 8.70 56.64 5.97
C SER A 73 9.51 55.48 6.52
N THR A 74 9.51 55.25 7.84
CA THR A 74 10.33 54.21 8.48
C THR A 74 9.56 53.38 9.51
N VAL A 75 9.99 52.13 9.69
CA VAL A 75 9.57 51.24 10.77
C VAL A 75 10.78 50.83 11.59
N SER A 76 10.66 50.94 12.92
CA SER A 76 11.71 50.53 13.84
C SER A 76 11.73 49.02 14.07
N LYS A 77 12.93 48.46 14.22
CA LYS A 77 13.17 47.05 14.56
C LYS A 77 12.43 46.61 15.81
N LYS A 78 12.40 47.44 16.87
CA LYS A 78 11.68 47.15 18.12
C LYS A 78 10.19 46.92 17.91
N LEU A 79 9.58 47.64 16.96
CA LEU A 79 8.17 47.45 16.64
C LEU A 79 7.94 46.10 15.95
N LEU A 80 8.80 45.73 14.98
CA LEU A 80 8.75 44.42 14.33
C LEU A 80 9.06 43.28 15.32
N GLU A 81 10.05 43.44 16.20
CA GLU A 81 10.34 42.48 17.27
C GLU A 81 9.13 42.28 18.18
N SER A 82 8.45 43.36 18.59
CA SER A 82 7.22 43.26 19.38
C SER A 82 6.10 42.51 18.67
N TYR A 83 6.11 42.54 17.33
CA TYR A 83 5.08 41.93 16.50
C TYR A 83 5.37 40.46 16.19
N PHE A 84 6.65 40.10 16.07
CA PHE A 84 7.11 38.72 15.93
C PHE A 84 7.30 38.01 17.26
N ARG A 85 7.26 38.73 18.39
CA ARG A 85 7.37 38.14 19.71
C ARG A 85 6.20 37.20 19.95
N ASP A 86 6.54 35.93 20.03
CA ASP A 86 5.57 34.88 20.22
C ASP A 86 5.05 34.90 21.68
N ASP A 87 3.90 35.54 21.93
CA ASP A 87 3.27 35.61 23.27
C ASP A 87 2.92 34.22 23.83
N THR A 88 2.98 33.16 23.01
CA THR A 88 2.81 31.77 23.42
C THR A 88 3.99 31.16 24.13
N ALA A 89 5.19 31.76 24.08
CA ALA A 89 6.33 31.29 24.88
C ALA A 89 6.05 31.38 26.40
N GLY A 90 5.04 32.14 26.82
CA GLY A 90 4.57 32.22 28.22
C GLY A 90 3.42 31.28 28.58
N VAL A 91 2.77 30.64 27.60
CA VAL A 91 1.64 29.72 27.86
C VAL A 91 2.16 28.29 27.84
N GLY A 92 2.75 27.90 28.98
CA GLY A 92 3.04 26.53 29.41
C GLY A 92 3.37 25.53 28.31
N ALA A 93 4.67 25.30 28.08
CA ALA A 93 5.13 24.07 27.45
C ALA A 93 4.38 22.89 28.09
N PRO A 94 3.68 22.03 27.32
CA PRO A 94 2.93 20.93 27.89
C PRO A 94 3.91 20.04 28.65
N VAL A 95 3.78 20.02 29.99
CA VAL A 95 4.54 19.15 30.91
C VAL A 95 3.99 17.72 30.82
N GLY A 96 3.86 17.20 29.61
CA GLY A 96 3.46 15.82 29.33
C GLY A 96 4.69 15.00 29.02
N GLY A 97 5.12 14.14 29.94
CA GLY A 97 6.26 13.22 29.83
C GLY A 97 6.05 12.08 28.82
N GLY A 98 5.52 12.38 27.64
CA GLY A 98 5.44 11.46 26.51
C GLY A 98 6.74 11.48 25.72
N GLU A 99 7.19 10.30 25.32
CA GLU A 99 8.26 10.00 24.37
C GLU A 99 8.60 11.20 23.47
N GLN A 100 9.80 11.79 23.70
CA GLN A 100 10.25 13.01 23.02
C GLN A 100 10.23 12.78 21.50
N ALA A 101 9.18 13.29 20.85
CA ALA A 101 9.20 13.46 19.41
C ALA A 101 10.48 14.24 19.06
N PRO A 102 11.22 13.85 18.01
CA PRO A 102 12.47 14.50 17.65
C PRO A 102 12.27 16.02 17.61
N ALA A 103 13.20 16.75 18.24
CA ALA A 103 13.12 18.20 18.38
C ALA A 103 12.84 18.84 17.02
N ARG A 104 11.60 19.29 16.81
CA ARG A 104 11.18 19.88 15.54
C ARG A 104 11.88 21.24 15.39
N LEU A 105 12.41 21.50 14.20
CA LEU A 105 12.97 22.79 13.84
C LEU A 105 11.91 23.87 14.04
N SER A 106 12.10 24.76 15.03
CA SER A 106 11.19 25.88 15.24
C SER A 106 11.47 26.96 14.20
N LEU A 107 10.62 27.03 13.18
CA LEU A 107 10.67 28.10 12.17
C LEU A 107 10.21 29.45 12.74
N ALA A 108 9.54 29.46 13.88
CA ALA A 108 8.93 30.63 14.53
C ALA A 108 9.90 31.52 15.32
N ALA A 109 11.22 31.40 15.11
CA ALA A 109 12.20 32.22 15.80
C ALA A 109 11.88 33.73 15.71
N ASN A 110 12.05 34.46 16.83
CA ASN A 110 11.66 35.87 17.01
C ASN A 110 12.52 36.88 16.21
N THR A 111 13.36 36.44 15.27
CA THR A 111 14.20 37.34 14.48
C THR A 111 13.31 38.24 13.60
N PRO A 112 13.40 39.57 13.73
CA PRO A 112 12.61 40.48 12.93
C PRO A 112 13.09 40.46 11.47
N VAL A 113 12.15 40.56 10.53
CA VAL A 113 12.43 40.63 9.10
C VAL A 113 11.73 41.85 8.50
N THR A 114 12.40 42.50 7.55
CA THR A 114 11.93 43.76 6.93
C THR A 114 11.11 43.53 5.67
N SER A 115 11.24 42.35 5.04
CA SER A 115 10.59 42.00 3.78
C SER A 115 10.25 40.51 3.71
N GLN A 116 9.36 40.15 2.78
CA GLN A 116 9.01 38.76 2.53
C GLN A 116 10.22 37.98 2.00
N VAL A 117 11.04 38.57 1.12
CA VAL A 117 12.30 37.94 0.64
C VAL A 117 13.31 37.78 1.78
N GLY A 118 13.37 38.73 2.73
CA GLY A 118 14.15 38.59 3.95
C GLY A 118 13.72 37.38 4.79
N GLU A 119 12.40 37.14 4.88
CA GLU A 119 11.88 35.92 5.51
C GLU A 119 12.27 34.66 4.74
N VAL A 120 12.23 34.68 3.40
CA VAL A 120 12.67 33.54 2.57
C VAL A 120 14.13 33.20 2.88
N LYS A 121 15.00 34.21 2.93
CA LYS A 121 16.43 34.05 3.25
C LYS A 121 16.62 33.45 4.64
N ARG A 122 15.89 33.95 5.64
CA ARG A 122 15.94 33.45 7.02
C ARG A 122 15.52 31.98 7.10
N VAL A 123 14.36 31.66 6.53
CA VAL A 123 13.79 30.31 6.54
C VAL A 123 14.71 29.35 5.79
N LEU A 124 15.19 29.71 4.60
CA LEU A 124 16.13 28.89 3.83
C LEU A 124 17.41 28.61 4.63
N GLY A 125 17.94 29.61 5.33
CA GLY A 125 19.10 29.44 6.21
C GLY A 125 18.84 28.45 7.36
N LEU A 126 17.66 28.51 7.99
CA LEU A 126 17.28 27.56 9.04
C LEU A 126 17.12 26.13 8.50
N LEU A 127 16.44 25.97 7.35
CA LEU A 127 16.26 24.66 6.73
C LEU A 127 17.60 24.04 6.32
N LYS A 128 18.50 24.82 5.70
CA LYS A 128 19.85 24.36 5.33
C LYS A 128 20.68 24.01 6.55
N GLY A 129 20.66 24.85 7.58
CA GLY A 129 21.34 24.56 8.85
C GLY A 129 20.85 23.25 9.49
N GLU A 130 19.57 22.89 9.34
CA GLU A 130 19.04 21.63 9.85
C GLU A 130 19.41 20.42 8.97
N ILE A 131 19.37 20.58 7.64
CA ILE A 131 19.82 19.57 6.69
C ILE A 131 21.31 19.26 6.89
N ASP A 132 22.13 20.28 7.12
CA ASP A 132 23.59 20.14 7.28
C ASP A 132 23.97 19.47 8.60
N LYS A 133 23.18 19.66 9.66
CA LYS A 133 23.36 18.93 10.95
C LYS A 133 23.05 17.44 10.81
N THR A 134 22.15 17.08 9.90
CA THR A 134 21.72 15.70 9.72
C THR A 134 22.80 14.94 8.94
N GLN A 135 23.45 13.93 9.52
CA GLN A 135 24.48 13.16 8.80
C GLN A 135 23.90 11.98 8.01
N ASP A 136 22.80 11.40 8.50
CA ASP A 136 22.16 10.25 7.86
C ASP A 136 21.30 10.67 6.64
N THR A 137 21.60 10.10 5.48
CA THR A 137 20.86 10.31 4.23
C THR A 137 19.38 9.96 4.38
N ALA A 138 19.03 8.90 5.11
CA ALA A 138 17.64 8.51 5.28
C ALA A 138 16.85 9.53 6.12
N GLN A 139 17.48 10.12 7.14
CA GLN A 139 16.90 11.21 7.92
C GLN A 139 16.75 12.49 7.09
N LYS A 140 17.76 12.84 6.27
CA LYS A 140 17.66 13.98 5.33
C LYS A 140 16.47 13.82 4.39
N ILE A 141 16.32 12.63 3.79
CA ILE A 141 15.20 12.31 2.92
C ILE A 141 13.86 12.52 3.64
N ALA A 142 13.69 11.93 4.82
CA ALA A 142 12.43 12.02 5.58
C ALA A 142 12.08 13.47 5.95
N LEU A 143 13.09 14.27 6.32
CA LEU A 143 12.94 15.67 6.69
C LEU A 143 12.52 16.53 5.49
N VAL A 144 13.18 16.38 4.34
CA VAL A 144 12.85 17.15 3.12
C VAL A 144 11.54 16.68 2.50
N GLU A 145 11.27 15.37 2.52
CA GLU A 145 9.99 14.79 2.10
C GLU A 145 8.82 15.42 2.88
N GLY A 146 8.95 15.53 4.21
CA GLY A 146 7.91 16.11 5.06
C GLY A 146 7.51 17.53 4.63
N TRP A 147 8.48 18.36 4.23
CA TRP A 147 8.23 19.72 3.73
C TRP A 147 7.65 19.71 2.31
N LEU A 148 8.19 18.88 1.42
CA LEU A 148 7.80 18.85 0.01
C LEU A 148 6.42 18.22 -0.24
N LEU A 149 6.03 17.18 0.51
CA LEU A 149 4.75 16.51 0.31
C LEU A 149 3.54 17.43 0.51
N ILE A 150 3.64 18.39 1.43
CA ILE A 150 2.58 19.37 1.68
C ILE A 150 2.62 20.48 0.61
N GLN A 151 3.78 20.74 0.02
CA GLN A 151 3.98 21.73 -1.04
C GLN A 151 3.74 21.22 -2.47
N ALA A 152 3.46 19.93 -2.64
CA ALA A 152 3.16 19.36 -3.95
C ALA A 152 1.92 20.06 -4.56
N GLU A 153 2.09 20.57 -5.79
CA GLU A 153 1.07 21.29 -6.53
C GLU A 153 0.22 20.35 -7.39
N THR A 154 0.78 19.19 -7.76
CA THR A 154 0.14 18.16 -8.59
C THR A 154 0.35 16.76 -8.01
N MET A 155 -0.50 15.80 -8.39
CA MET A 155 -0.34 14.40 -7.96
C MET A 155 0.98 13.79 -8.47
N ASN A 156 1.39 14.10 -9.70
CA ASN A 156 2.64 13.60 -10.26
C ASN A 156 3.86 14.08 -9.47
N GLU A 157 3.88 15.36 -9.08
CA GLU A 157 4.94 15.92 -8.24
C GLU A 157 4.96 15.22 -6.86
N ARG A 158 3.78 14.99 -6.26
CA ARG A 158 3.67 14.25 -5.00
C ARG A 158 4.20 12.82 -5.10
N ILE A 159 3.81 12.08 -6.14
CA ILE A 159 4.28 10.71 -6.39
C ILE A 159 5.78 10.72 -6.60
N GLN A 160 6.32 11.66 -7.37
CA GLN A 160 7.75 11.78 -7.60
C GLN A 160 8.53 12.00 -6.29
N TYR A 161 8.02 12.85 -5.39
CA TYR A 161 8.64 13.04 -4.07
C TYR A 161 8.59 11.77 -3.22
N GLN A 162 7.48 11.03 -3.25
CA GLN A 162 7.35 9.74 -2.58
C GLN A 162 8.27 8.67 -3.19
N GLU A 163 8.46 8.68 -4.51
CA GLU A 163 9.38 7.78 -5.21
C GLU A 163 10.83 8.06 -4.85
N TRP A 164 11.24 9.33 -4.74
CA TRP A 164 12.58 9.66 -4.24
C TRP A 164 12.73 9.30 -2.76
N ALA A 165 11.69 9.54 -1.96
CA ALA A 165 11.74 9.25 -0.54
C ALA A 165 11.63 7.76 -0.17
N SER A 166 11.15 6.92 -1.09
CA SER A 166 10.99 5.49 -0.84
C SER A 166 12.34 4.83 -0.54
N ARG A 167 12.36 3.96 0.48
CA ARG A 167 13.54 3.13 0.78
C ARG A 167 13.74 2.00 -0.22
N ASN A 168 12.68 1.64 -0.92
CA ASN A 168 12.66 0.56 -1.91
C ASN A 168 12.55 1.13 -3.32
N ASP A 169 13.12 0.43 -4.29
CA ASP A 169 12.95 0.72 -5.71
C ASP A 169 11.56 0.28 -6.22
N LYS A 170 11.32 0.45 -7.53
CA LYS A 170 10.05 0.10 -8.17
C LYS A 170 9.77 -1.41 -8.17
N ALA A 171 10.79 -2.25 -7.95
CA ALA A 171 10.65 -3.70 -7.81
C ALA A 171 10.44 -4.13 -6.34
N GLY A 172 10.46 -3.18 -5.39
CA GLY A 172 10.34 -3.45 -3.96
C GLY A 172 11.66 -3.85 -3.28
N ALA A 173 12.78 -3.84 -4.00
CA ALA A 173 14.09 -4.12 -3.43
C ALA A 173 14.65 -2.88 -2.72
N PRO A 174 15.41 -3.03 -1.62
CA PRO A 174 16.02 -1.89 -0.92
C PRO A 174 16.98 -1.14 -1.85
N LYS A 175 16.88 0.19 -1.89
CA LYS A 175 17.77 1.04 -2.71
C LYS A 175 19.20 0.98 -2.17
N SER A 176 20.18 1.01 -3.07
CA SER A 176 21.59 1.17 -2.70
C SER A 176 21.83 2.53 -2.04
N ALA A 177 22.88 2.62 -1.21
CA ALA A 177 23.26 3.86 -0.55
C ALA A 177 23.53 5.00 -1.55
N GLU A 178 24.14 4.69 -2.69
CA GLU A 178 24.38 5.64 -3.78
C GLU A 178 23.08 6.19 -4.35
N LYS A 179 22.08 5.33 -4.60
CA LYS A 179 20.78 5.75 -5.12
C LYS A 179 20.02 6.62 -4.11
N LEU A 180 20.08 6.28 -2.82
CA LEU A 180 19.51 7.11 -1.76
C LEU A 180 20.19 8.49 -1.69
N ALA A 181 21.50 8.57 -1.89
CA ALA A 181 22.20 9.85 -1.95
C ALA A 181 21.73 10.71 -3.15
N VAL A 182 21.55 10.10 -4.33
CA VAL A 182 21.00 10.76 -5.52
C VAL A 182 19.56 11.22 -5.32
N ASP A 183 18.73 10.41 -4.67
CA ASP A 183 17.34 10.74 -4.36
C ASP A 183 17.25 11.88 -3.32
N ALA A 184 18.11 11.88 -2.30
CA ALA A 184 18.22 12.95 -1.33
C ALA A 184 18.60 14.28 -2.00
N ASP A 185 19.57 14.24 -2.90
CA ASP A 185 19.98 15.37 -3.72
C ASP A 185 18.85 15.89 -4.63
N SER A 186 18.06 14.98 -5.21
CA SER A 186 16.90 15.32 -6.05
C SER A 186 15.82 16.03 -5.25
N LEU A 187 15.53 15.55 -4.04
CA LEU A 187 14.60 16.19 -3.11
C LEU A 187 15.09 17.57 -2.68
N LEU A 188 16.37 17.70 -2.30
CA LEU A 188 16.96 19.00 -1.95
C LEU A 188 16.87 19.99 -3.11
N HIS A 189 17.17 19.53 -4.32
CA HIS A 189 17.04 20.35 -5.51
C HIS A 189 15.59 20.78 -5.78
N ALA A 190 14.62 19.90 -5.57
CA ALA A 190 13.20 20.24 -5.69
C ALA A 190 12.76 21.29 -4.67
N LEU A 191 13.25 21.20 -3.43
CA LEU A 191 13.03 22.21 -2.39
C LEU A 191 13.65 23.55 -2.81
N ASP A 192 14.92 23.57 -3.18
CA ASP A 192 15.59 24.78 -3.65
C ASP A 192 14.88 25.40 -4.87
N ARG A 193 14.29 24.60 -5.76
CA ARG A 193 13.49 25.11 -6.89
C ARG A 193 12.25 25.86 -6.42
N LYS A 194 11.60 25.44 -5.33
CA LYS A 194 10.44 26.15 -4.75
C LYS A 194 10.88 27.51 -4.16
N PHE A 195 12.05 27.58 -3.53
CA PHE A 195 12.64 28.83 -3.04
C PHE A 195 13.12 29.75 -4.18
N TYR A 196 13.76 29.19 -5.21
CA TYR A 196 14.19 29.94 -6.39
C TYR A 196 13.02 30.61 -7.12
N ARG A 197 11.86 29.93 -7.21
CA ARG A 197 10.64 30.49 -7.84
C ARG A 197 10.19 31.81 -7.20
N VAL A 198 10.37 31.95 -5.88
CA VAL A 198 9.89 33.12 -5.14
C VAL A 198 10.95 34.20 -4.97
N ALA A 199 12.22 33.82 -4.88
CA ALA A 199 13.31 34.73 -4.59
C ALA A 199 14.56 34.42 -5.43
N PRO A 200 14.50 34.56 -6.77
CA PRO A 200 15.60 34.21 -7.66
C PRO A 200 16.87 35.03 -7.40
N LYS A 201 16.72 36.27 -6.91
CA LYS A 201 17.83 37.16 -6.52
C LYS A 201 18.69 36.59 -5.37
N LEU A 202 18.16 35.67 -4.56
CA LEU A 202 18.96 34.99 -3.53
C LEU A 202 19.96 33.99 -4.11
N TYR A 203 19.82 33.65 -5.39
CA TYR A 203 20.67 32.69 -6.10
C TYR A 203 21.57 33.36 -7.15
N THR A 204 21.50 34.69 -7.28
CA THR A 204 22.49 35.46 -8.04
C THR A 204 23.76 35.68 -7.20
N SER A 205 24.90 35.89 -7.85
CA SER A 205 26.29 35.79 -7.36
C SER A 205 26.62 36.39 -5.98
N ASP A 206 25.83 37.31 -5.46
CA ASP A 206 26.12 38.01 -4.20
C ASP A 206 25.76 37.17 -2.95
N SER A 207 25.08 36.03 -3.13
CA SER A 207 24.65 35.12 -2.05
C SER A 207 25.15 33.69 -2.26
N VAL A 208 26.42 33.51 -2.64
CA VAL A 208 27.04 32.19 -2.91
C VAL A 208 26.80 31.17 -1.79
N ALA A 209 26.76 31.61 -0.53
CA ALA A 209 26.51 30.75 0.63
C ALA A 209 25.16 30.01 0.60
N LEU A 210 24.18 30.52 -0.15
CA LEU A 210 22.83 29.96 -0.23
C LEU A 210 22.54 29.27 -1.57
N ALA A 211 23.42 29.36 -2.58
CA ALA A 211 23.22 28.74 -3.88
C ALA A 211 23.91 27.36 -3.92
N PRO A 212 23.17 26.25 -4.12
CA PRO A 212 23.77 24.93 -4.28
C PRO A 212 24.70 24.89 -5.50
N ALA A 213 25.79 24.13 -5.42
CA ALA A 213 26.74 23.95 -6.53
C ALA A 213 26.04 23.52 -7.84
N LYS A 214 25.01 22.66 -7.74
CA LYS A 214 24.19 22.24 -8.89
C LYS A 214 23.52 23.39 -9.63
N TRP A 215 23.10 24.46 -8.94
CA TRP A 215 22.52 25.64 -9.61
C TRP A 215 23.55 26.40 -10.42
N GLN A 216 24.79 26.48 -9.94
CA GLN A 216 25.89 27.08 -10.71
C GLN A 216 26.27 26.22 -11.91
N GLU A 217 26.27 24.89 -11.75
CA GLU A 217 26.48 23.95 -12.86
C GLU A 217 25.36 24.05 -13.90
N MET A 218 24.09 24.11 -13.47
CA MET A 218 22.95 24.30 -14.37
C MET A 218 22.97 25.66 -15.07
N GLN A 219 23.42 26.73 -14.40
CA GLN A 219 23.63 28.03 -15.06
C GLN A 219 24.75 27.95 -16.10
N LYS A 220 25.85 27.24 -15.81
CA LYS A 220 26.96 27.03 -16.76
C LYS A 220 26.61 26.10 -17.92
N GLN A 221 25.72 25.12 -17.70
CA GLN A 221 25.20 24.22 -18.73
C GLN A 221 24.04 24.84 -19.56
N GLY A 222 23.65 26.08 -19.27
CA GLY A 222 22.46 26.73 -19.82
C GLY A 222 22.60 27.34 -21.21
N GLU A 223 22.68 26.51 -22.26
CA GLU A 223 22.18 26.80 -23.63
C GLU A 223 21.41 25.61 -24.26
N GLY A 224 20.95 24.64 -23.45
CA GLY A 224 20.18 23.47 -23.92
C GLY A 224 18.67 23.54 -23.63
N ALA A 225 17.85 22.91 -24.48
CA ALA A 225 16.38 22.90 -24.43
C ALA A 225 15.77 22.37 -23.10
N ASP A 226 16.50 21.53 -22.35
CA ASP A 226 16.05 21.00 -21.06
C ASP A 226 16.13 22.04 -19.91
N ALA A 227 17.01 23.04 -20.03
CA ALA A 227 17.11 24.12 -19.05
C ALA A 227 15.84 24.99 -19.01
N ALA A 228 15.11 25.09 -20.12
CA ALA A 228 13.85 25.83 -20.21
C ALA A 228 12.69 25.13 -19.48
N GLN A 229 12.71 23.79 -19.40
CA GLN A 229 11.73 23.03 -18.59
C GLN A 229 12.07 23.06 -17.10
N LEU A 230 13.36 23.20 -16.77
CA LEU A 230 13.87 23.26 -15.41
C LEU A 230 13.70 24.65 -14.79
N LYS A 231 13.89 25.74 -15.54
CA LYS A 231 13.65 27.10 -15.07
C LYS A 231 12.14 27.35 -14.98
N PRO A 232 11.53 27.28 -13.79
CA PRO A 232 10.12 27.58 -13.69
C PRO A 232 9.90 29.05 -14.09
N PRO A 233 8.74 29.38 -14.69
CA PRO A 233 8.45 30.77 -15.05
C PRO A 233 8.60 31.63 -13.79
N VAL A 234 9.61 32.52 -13.81
CA VAL A 234 9.82 33.49 -12.74
C VAL A 234 8.65 34.46 -12.80
N SER A 235 7.96 34.66 -11.69
CA SER A 235 6.88 35.65 -11.61
C SER A 235 7.46 37.02 -11.92
N THR A 236 7.08 37.62 -13.04
CA THR A 236 7.43 39.02 -13.36
C THR A 236 6.60 40.00 -12.54
N ASP A 237 5.45 39.57 -12.04
CA ASP A 237 4.55 40.37 -11.22
C ASP A 237 4.75 40.10 -9.72
N ASP A 238 4.82 41.18 -8.95
CA ASP A 238 4.88 41.16 -7.48
C ASP A 238 3.65 40.50 -6.86
N ALA A 239 2.48 40.63 -7.48
CA ALA A 239 1.27 40.01 -6.96
C ALA A 239 1.34 38.48 -7.05
N ASP A 240 1.82 37.93 -8.17
CA ASP A 240 2.04 36.49 -8.34
C ASP A 240 3.15 36.00 -7.38
N ARG A 241 4.23 36.77 -7.23
CA ARG A 241 5.31 36.48 -6.29
C ARG A 241 4.81 36.34 -4.85
N ARG A 242 3.95 37.26 -4.40
CA ARG A 242 3.30 37.19 -3.08
C ARG A 242 2.44 35.94 -2.89
N VAL A 243 1.71 35.51 -3.94
CA VAL A 243 0.90 34.29 -3.87
C VAL A 243 1.78 33.05 -3.74
N ARG A 244 2.89 32.99 -4.48
CA ARG A 244 3.84 31.88 -4.38
C ARG A 244 4.57 31.86 -3.03
N LEU A 245 4.92 33.02 -2.48
CA LEU A 245 5.47 33.15 -1.13
C LEU A 245 4.49 32.65 -0.07
N ALA A 246 3.22 33.05 -0.18
CA ALA A 246 2.14 32.55 0.66
C ALA A 246 2.06 31.02 0.61
N HIS A 247 2.02 30.47 -0.60
CA HIS A 247 1.95 29.03 -0.81
C HIS A 247 3.17 28.30 -0.24
N LEU A 248 4.38 28.83 -0.43
CA LEU A 248 5.60 28.25 0.12
C LEU A 248 5.55 28.18 1.66
N PHE A 249 5.32 29.33 2.32
CA PHE A 249 5.44 29.43 3.76
C PHE A 249 4.34 28.72 4.54
N VAL A 250 3.09 28.77 4.07
CA VAL A 250 1.94 28.14 4.75
C VAL A 250 2.15 26.63 4.92
N HIS A 251 2.86 26.00 3.99
CA HIS A 251 3.00 24.54 3.94
C HIS A 251 4.31 24.00 4.52
N LEU A 252 5.23 24.86 4.97
CA LEU A 252 6.52 24.41 5.54
C LEU A 252 6.36 23.74 6.92
N ASP A 253 5.52 24.29 7.79
CA ASP A 253 5.28 23.77 9.13
C ASP A 253 3.82 24.03 9.53
N ARG A 254 3.24 23.19 10.39
CA ARG A 254 1.86 23.32 10.89
C ARG A 254 1.78 23.96 12.26
N ASP A 255 2.93 24.27 12.87
CA ASP A 255 3.00 24.92 14.16
C ASP A 255 2.23 26.26 14.20
N ALA A 256 1.50 26.50 15.30
CA ALA A 256 0.62 27.66 15.42
C ALA A 256 1.40 28.99 15.47
N ALA A 257 2.59 29.00 16.07
CA ALA A 257 3.45 30.19 16.09
C ALA A 257 3.96 30.49 14.68
N TRP A 258 4.39 29.46 13.95
CA TRP A 258 4.77 29.60 12.55
C TRP A 258 3.62 30.13 11.69
N GLN A 259 2.43 29.55 11.80
CA GLN A 259 1.28 29.98 10.99
C GLN A 259 0.88 31.44 11.26
N ARG A 260 0.95 31.91 12.50
CA ARG A 260 0.75 33.33 12.84
C ARG A 260 1.82 34.22 12.22
N ARG A 261 3.09 33.82 12.31
CA ARG A 261 4.20 34.54 11.66
C ARG A 261 3.99 34.63 10.15
N VAL A 262 3.59 33.55 9.48
CA VAL A 262 3.32 33.55 8.04
C VAL A 262 2.15 34.47 7.68
N ALA A 263 1.05 34.43 8.45
CA ALA A 263 -0.09 35.31 8.24
C ALA A 263 0.31 36.79 8.35
N VAL A 264 1.25 37.12 9.23
CA VAL A 264 1.84 38.45 9.38
C VAL A 264 2.77 38.81 8.21
N VAL A 265 3.71 37.93 7.86
CA VAL A 265 4.71 38.23 6.82
C VAL A 265 4.05 38.42 5.45
N VAL A 266 3.11 37.54 5.12
CA VAL A 266 2.48 37.48 3.80
C VAL A 266 1.20 38.31 3.73
N GLY A 267 0.57 38.55 4.89
CA GLY A 267 -0.74 39.18 5.00
C GLY A 267 -1.87 38.16 5.01
N LEU A 268 -2.86 38.38 5.89
CA LEU A 268 -3.97 37.47 6.16
C LEU A 268 -4.79 37.15 4.89
N ARG A 269 -5.00 38.14 4.02
CA ARG A 269 -5.76 37.93 2.76
C ARG A 269 -5.08 36.90 1.87
N ARG A 270 -3.76 37.00 1.72
CA ARG A 270 -2.96 36.11 0.87
C ARG A 270 -2.75 34.74 1.54
N TYR A 271 -2.60 34.73 2.86
CA TYR A 271 -2.56 33.52 3.68
C TYR A 271 -3.83 32.65 3.47
N VAL A 272 -5.01 33.25 3.64
CA VAL A 272 -6.30 32.54 3.44
C VAL A 272 -6.47 32.08 1.99
N ALA A 273 -6.08 32.91 1.02
CA ALA A 273 -6.10 32.53 -0.39
C ALA A 273 -5.19 31.33 -0.68
N ALA A 274 -3.98 31.27 -0.09
CA ALA A 274 -3.06 30.15 -0.27
C ALA A 274 -3.60 28.85 0.33
N ILE A 275 -4.20 28.89 1.53
CA ILE A 275 -4.86 27.73 2.14
C ILE A 275 -6.03 27.24 1.27
N THR A 276 -6.83 28.17 0.76
CA THR A 276 -7.98 27.85 -0.09
C THR A 276 -7.53 27.18 -1.39
N ALA A 277 -6.52 27.74 -2.05
CA ALA A 277 -5.90 27.16 -3.24
C ALA A 277 -5.33 25.76 -2.97
N GLN A 278 -4.67 25.55 -1.83
CA GLN A 278 -4.17 24.23 -1.46
C GLN A 278 -5.29 23.22 -1.21
N THR A 279 -6.36 23.63 -0.54
CA THR A 279 -7.51 22.76 -0.28
C THR A 279 -8.15 22.29 -1.59
N ILE A 280 -8.24 23.17 -2.59
CA ILE A 280 -8.71 22.82 -3.94
C ILE A 280 -7.75 21.81 -4.58
N ARG A 281 -6.44 22.06 -4.56
CA ARG A 281 -5.44 21.12 -5.11
C ARG A 281 -5.48 19.75 -4.45
N PHE A 282 -5.63 19.68 -3.13
CA PHE A 282 -5.76 18.39 -2.43
C PHE A 282 -7.05 17.66 -2.80
N ARG A 283 -8.14 18.39 -3.05
CA ARG A 283 -9.38 17.79 -3.57
C ARG A 283 -9.18 17.21 -4.97
N GLU A 284 -8.48 17.94 -5.84
CA GLU A 284 -8.15 17.47 -7.19
C GLU A 284 -7.23 16.25 -7.15
N MET A 285 -6.14 16.29 -6.38
CA MET A 285 -5.24 15.13 -6.17
C MET A 285 -6.01 13.92 -5.65
N ARG A 286 -6.90 14.11 -4.68
CA ARG A 286 -7.76 13.04 -4.17
C ARG A 286 -8.65 12.47 -5.28
N SER A 287 -9.29 13.31 -6.08
CA SER A 287 -10.15 12.85 -7.19
C SER A 287 -9.38 12.05 -8.24
N GLN A 288 -8.11 12.39 -8.50
CA GLN A 288 -7.24 11.65 -9.41
C GLN A 288 -6.85 10.26 -8.88
N VAL A 289 -6.90 10.03 -7.57
CA VAL A 289 -6.67 8.72 -6.95
C VAL A 289 -7.96 7.93 -6.81
N ASP A 290 -9.04 8.57 -6.38
CA ASP A 290 -10.32 7.92 -6.12
C ASP A 290 -10.96 7.36 -7.42
N LEU A 291 -10.80 8.06 -8.55
CA LEU A 291 -11.43 7.67 -9.83
C LEU A 291 -10.80 6.39 -10.43
N PRO A 292 -9.46 6.26 -10.59
CA PRO A 292 -8.86 5.01 -11.05
C PRO A 292 -9.08 3.86 -10.07
N LEU A 293 -9.07 4.11 -8.76
CA LEU A 293 -9.29 3.07 -7.75
C LEU A 293 -10.65 2.39 -7.92
N ALA A 294 -11.71 3.15 -8.20
CA ALA A 294 -13.04 2.59 -8.47
C ALA A 294 -13.06 1.72 -9.74
N VAL A 295 -12.34 2.15 -10.80
CA VAL A 295 -12.20 1.39 -12.05
C VAL A 295 -11.40 0.11 -11.83
N ASP A 296 -10.31 0.17 -11.06
CA ASP A 296 -9.46 -0.96 -10.72
C ASP A 296 -10.18 -1.97 -9.82
N GLN A 297 -10.96 -1.51 -8.85
CA GLN A 297 -11.81 -2.38 -8.03
C GLN A 297 -12.85 -3.11 -8.89
N ALA A 298 -13.50 -2.40 -9.83
CA ALA A 298 -14.47 -3.01 -10.73
C ALA A 298 -13.81 -4.02 -11.71
N SER A 299 -12.60 -3.72 -12.21
CA SER A 299 -11.87 -4.63 -13.10
C SER A 299 -11.38 -5.88 -12.35
N PHE A 300 -10.90 -5.70 -11.11
CA PHE A 300 -10.50 -6.79 -10.22
C PHE A 300 -11.68 -7.70 -9.88
N GLN A 301 -12.84 -7.15 -9.52
CA GLN A 301 -14.06 -7.93 -9.25
C GLN A 301 -14.47 -8.77 -10.47
N LYS A 302 -14.46 -8.19 -11.68
CA LYS A 302 -14.73 -8.94 -12.92
C LYS A 302 -13.75 -10.09 -13.13
N ALA A 303 -12.46 -9.87 -12.91
CA ALA A 303 -11.44 -10.90 -13.04
C ALA A 303 -11.63 -12.01 -11.99
N GLN A 304 -11.96 -11.63 -10.76
CA GLN A 304 -12.26 -12.57 -9.68
C GLN A 304 -13.50 -13.42 -10.00
N ASP A 305 -14.59 -12.80 -10.47
CA ASP A 305 -15.81 -13.51 -10.86
C ASP A 305 -15.56 -14.49 -12.01
N TYR A 306 -14.75 -14.09 -12.99
CA TYR A 306 -14.32 -14.98 -14.07
C TYR A 306 -13.58 -16.22 -13.54
N LEU A 307 -12.59 -16.03 -12.67
CA LEU A 307 -11.82 -17.13 -12.08
C LEU A 307 -12.69 -18.03 -11.18
N LEU A 308 -13.63 -17.46 -10.42
CA LEU A 308 -14.58 -18.22 -9.62
C LEU A 308 -15.53 -19.05 -10.50
N ASN A 309 -15.98 -18.51 -11.62
CA ASN A 309 -16.82 -19.26 -12.55
C ASN A 309 -16.03 -20.37 -13.27
N GLU A 310 -14.79 -20.10 -13.68
CA GLU A 310 -13.91 -21.10 -14.29
C GLU A 310 -13.60 -22.25 -13.31
N THR A 311 -13.29 -21.93 -12.06
CA THR A 311 -13.04 -22.94 -11.01
C THR A 311 -14.29 -23.76 -10.71
N ARG A 312 -15.48 -23.14 -10.64
CA ARG A 312 -16.76 -23.87 -10.53
C ARG A 312 -16.96 -24.83 -11.69
N GLN A 313 -16.77 -24.37 -12.94
CA GLN A 313 -16.88 -25.23 -14.13
C GLN A 313 -15.89 -26.41 -14.08
N LYS A 314 -14.65 -26.17 -13.68
CA LYS A 314 -13.64 -27.24 -13.53
C LYS A 314 -14.00 -28.23 -12.43
N VAL A 315 -14.55 -27.76 -11.31
CA VAL A 315 -15.05 -28.63 -10.23
C VAL A 315 -16.24 -29.47 -10.69
N ASP A 316 -17.18 -28.89 -11.43
CA ASP A 316 -18.32 -29.62 -11.98
C ASP A 316 -17.88 -30.67 -13.02
N GLN A 317 -16.92 -30.32 -13.89
CA GLN A 317 -16.30 -31.30 -14.81
C GLN A 317 -15.60 -32.43 -14.06
N ALA A 318 -14.84 -32.12 -13.00
CA ALA A 318 -14.18 -33.13 -12.19
C ALA A 318 -15.19 -34.06 -11.49
N ARG A 319 -16.33 -33.53 -11.03
CA ARG A 319 -17.43 -34.33 -10.47
C ARG A 319 -18.04 -35.26 -11.50
N LEU A 320 -18.35 -34.77 -12.70
CA LEU A 320 -18.87 -35.61 -13.79
C LEU A 320 -17.91 -36.75 -14.12
N ILE A 321 -16.61 -36.46 -14.23
CA ILE A 321 -15.58 -37.49 -14.47
C ILE A 321 -15.51 -38.50 -13.31
N ALA A 322 -15.64 -38.04 -12.06
CA ALA A 322 -15.64 -38.93 -10.89
C ALA A 322 -16.87 -39.84 -10.88
N ASP A 323 -18.05 -39.32 -11.20
CA ASP A 323 -19.30 -40.09 -11.28
C ASP A 323 -19.24 -41.12 -12.43
N GLU A 324 -18.70 -40.75 -13.59
CA GLU A 324 -18.47 -41.68 -14.70
C GLU A 324 -17.49 -42.80 -14.32
N LYS A 325 -16.39 -42.45 -13.64
CA LYS A 325 -15.45 -43.46 -13.12
C LYS A 325 -16.10 -44.37 -12.09
N ALA A 326 -16.95 -43.85 -11.21
CA ALA A 326 -17.68 -44.66 -10.25
C ALA A 326 -18.61 -45.67 -10.96
N LYS A 327 -19.33 -45.23 -12.00
CA LYS A 327 -20.17 -46.12 -12.83
C LYS A 327 -19.34 -47.19 -13.56
N LEU A 328 -18.16 -46.85 -14.09
CA LEU A 328 -17.27 -47.82 -14.73
C LEU A 328 -16.74 -48.85 -13.73
N VAL A 329 -16.42 -48.43 -12.50
CA VAL A 329 -16.02 -49.35 -11.43
C VAL A 329 -17.18 -50.29 -11.08
N GLU A 330 -18.40 -49.77 -10.93
CA GLU A 330 -19.60 -50.59 -10.66
C GLU A 330 -19.86 -51.61 -11.78
N GLN A 331 -19.80 -51.20 -13.05
CA GLN A 331 -19.93 -52.09 -14.20
C GLN A 331 -18.85 -53.17 -14.22
N LYS A 332 -17.60 -52.80 -13.91
CA LYS A 332 -16.49 -53.75 -13.83
C LYS A 332 -16.71 -54.76 -12.70
N THR A 333 -17.11 -54.31 -11.51
CA THR A 333 -17.44 -55.20 -10.40
C THR A 333 -18.59 -56.15 -10.73
N ALA A 334 -19.65 -55.66 -11.40
CA ALA A 334 -20.76 -56.49 -11.82
C ALA A 334 -20.35 -57.53 -12.88
N ALA A 335 -19.44 -57.16 -13.80
CA ALA A 335 -18.89 -58.08 -14.79
C ALA A 335 -18.00 -59.16 -14.15
N ASP A 336 -17.12 -58.77 -13.22
CA ASP A 336 -16.25 -59.68 -12.47
C ASP A 336 -17.08 -60.66 -11.61
N ASP A 337 -18.16 -60.19 -10.99
CA ASP A 337 -19.13 -61.03 -10.27
C ASP A 337 -19.84 -62.02 -11.21
N ALA A 338 -20.26 -61.56 -12.40
CA ALA A 338 -20.89 -62.42 -13.40
C ALA A 338 -19.94 -63.51 -13.92
N VAL A 339 -18.67 -63.17 -14.14
CA VAL A 339 -17.62 -64.13 -14.50
C VAL A 339 -17.42 -65.14 -13.37
N SER A 340 -17.32 -64.67 -12.13
CA SER A 340 -17.15 -65.54 -10.95
C SER A 340 -18.33 -66.52 -10.81
N ARG A 341 -19.58 -66.06 -10.98
CA ARG A 341 -20.77 -66.94 -10.99
C ARG A 341 -20.71 -67.99 -12.09
N ARG A 342 -20.32 -67.61 -13.32
CA ARG A 342 -20.18 -68.56 -14.44
C ARG A 342 -19.07 -69.59 -14.17
N GLN A 343 -17.96 -69.19 -13.57
CA GLN A 343 -16.89 -70.11 -13.18
C GLN A 343 -17.38 -71.14 -12.15
N THR A 344 -18.14 -70.70 -11.14
CA THR A 344 -18.76 -71.60 -10.15
C THR A 344 -19.74 -72.57 -10.80
N GLN A 345 -20.61 -72.09 -11.71
CA GLN A 345 -21.53 -72.95 -12.47
C GLN A 345 -20.79 -73.98 -13.34
N LEU A 346 -19.71 -73.58 -14.01
CA LEU A 346 -18.89 -74.50 -14.79
C LEU A 346 -18.20 -75.55 -13.91
N ALA A 347 -17.73 -75.16 -12.73
CA ALA A 347 -17.14 -76.09 -11.77
C ALA A 347 -18.17 -77.11 -11.25
N GLU A 348 -19.39 -76.66 -10.95
CA GLU A 348 -20.50 -77.51 -10.53
C GLU A 348 -20.92 -78.49 -11.63
N LEU A 349 -21.09 -78.01 -12.87
CA LEU A 349 -21.41 -78.86 -14.03
C LEU A 349 -20.30 -79.90 -14.28
N ARG A 350 -19.02 -79.53 -14.14
CA ARG A 350 -17.91 -80.48 -14.22
C ARG A 350 -17.97 -81.53 -13.13
N ALA A 351 -18.30 -81.15 -11.89
CA ALA A 351 -18.47 -82.08 -10.79
C ALA A 351 -19.65 -83.04 -11.04
N GLN A 352 -20.77 -82.54 -11.58
CA GLN A 352 -21.91 -83.36 -11.99
C GLN A 352 -21.53 -84.35 -13.11
N LEU A 353 -20.79 -83.90 -14.13
CA LEU A 353 -20.31 -84.79 -15.20
C LEU A 353 -19.37 -85.88 -14.67
N LEU A 354 -18.47 -85.54 -13.74
CA LEU A 354 -17.60 -86.54 -13.09
C LEU A 354 -18.41 -87.54 -12.26
N LYS A 355 -19.44 -87.09 -11.55
CA LYS A 355 -20.34 -87.95 -10.80
C LYS A 355 -21.12 -88.90 -11.71
N VAL A 356 -21.74 -88.37 -12.77
CA VAL A 356 -22.45 -89.17 -13.79
C VAL A 356 -21.51 -90.17 -14.43
N ARG A 357 -20.27 -89.78 -14.74
CA ARG A 357 -19.26 -90.70 -15.26
C ARG A 357 -18.96 -91.83 -14.27
N ALA A 358 -18.76 -91.51 -12.99
CA ALA A 358 -18.54 -92.52 -11.95
C ALA A 358 -19.75 -93.46 -11.78
N GLU A 359 -20.97 -92.94 -11.85
CA GLU A 359 -22.21 -93.74 -11.83
C GLU A 359 -22.32 -94.67 -13.06
N ILE A 360 -21.97 -94.18 -14.26
CA ILE A 360 -21.90 -95.00 -15.48
C ILE A 360 -20.85 -96.09 -15.33
N ASP A 361 -19.65 -95.76 -14.85
CA ASP A 361 -18.58 -96.73 -14.61
C ASP A 361 -19.02 -97.81 -13.60
N GLU A 362 -19.72 -97.42 -12.52
CA GLU A 362 -20.31 -98.36 -11.56
C GLU A 362 -21.39 -99.25 -12.20
N GLN A 363 -22.27 -98.68 -13.04
CA GLN A 363 -23.29 -99.44 -13.76
C GLN A 363 -22.67 -100.43 -14.76
N LEU A 364 -21.59 -100.06 -15.44
CA LEU A 364 -20.83 -100.95 -16.31
C LEU A 364 -20.18 -102.11 -15.53
N VAL A 365 -19.63 -101.84 -14.34
CA VAL A 365 -19.12 -102.89 -13.44
C VAL A 365 -20.25 -103.82 -12.97
N ARG A 366 -21.43 -103.28 -12.64
CA ARG A 366 -22.61 -104.09 -12.29
C ARG A 366 -23.09 -104.93 -13.46
N GLN A 367 -23.16 -104.36 -14.67
CA GLN A 367 -23.54 -105.07 -15.88
C GLN A 367 -22.59 -106.22 -16.17
N THR A 368 -21.27 -105.98 -16.13
CA THR A 368 -20.28 -107.05 -16.31
C THR A 368 -20.36 -108.11 -15.21
N GLY A 369 -20.76 -107.74 -13.98
CA GLY A 369 -21.08 -108.68 -12.91
C GLY A 369 -22.30 -109.55 -13.23
N PHE A 370 -23.39 -108.95 -13.73
CA PHE A 370 -24.58 -109.68 -14.18
C PHE A 370 -24.29 -110.59 -15.38
N GLU A 371 -23.47 -110.13 -16.33
CA GLU A 371 -23.02 -110.94 -17.46
C GLU A 371 -22.26 -112.18 -16.97
N LYS A 372 -21.34 -112.03 -16.00
CA LYS A 372 -20.66 -113.18 -15.37
C LYS A 372 -21.64 -114.13 -14.68
N GLN A 373 -22.60 -113.61 -13.91
CA GLN A 373 -23.63 -114.44 -13.27
C GLN A 373 -24.48 -115.18 -14.31
N LEU A 374 -24.84 -114.54 -15.42
CA LEU A 374 -25.53 -115.17 -16.55
C LEU A 374 -24.71 -116.30 -17.16
N TYR A 375 -23.40 -116.11 -17.34
CA TYR A 375 -22.51 -117.18 -17.81
C TYR A 375 -22.36 -118.32 -16.80
N GLU A 376 -22.30 -118.03 -15.50
CA GLU A 376 -22.29 -119.04 -14.45
C GLU A 376 -23.60 -119.83 -14.41
N ILE A 377 -24.75 -119.17 -14.47
CA ILE A 377 -26.06 -119.80 -14.58
C ILE A 377 -26.14 -120.63 -15.86
N GLN A 378 -25.68 -120.12 -17.01
CA GLN A 378 -25.66 -120.88 -18.26
C GLN A 378 -24.76 -122.13 -18.13
N ARG A 379 -23.65 -122.03 -17.40
CA ARG A 379 -22.76 -123.16 -17.10
C ARG A 379 -23.43 -124.17 -16.14
N GLU A 380 -24.07 -123.72 -15.07
CA GLU A 380 -24.84 -124.57 -14.17
C GLU A 380 -26.01 -125.25 -14.89
N VAL A 381 -26.73 -124.53 -15.75
CA VAL A 381 -27.77 -125.09 -16.60
C VAL A 381 -27.18 -126.16 -17.53
N SER A 382 -26.00 -125.92 -18.12
CA SER A 382 -25.33 -126.95 -18.95
C SER A 382 -24.92 -128.19 -18.14
N LEU A 383 -24.38 -128.01 -16.92
CA LEU A 383 -24.01 -129.11 -16.02
C LEU A 383 -25.24 -129.87 -15.50
N THR A 384 -26.33 -129.17 -15.17
CA THR A 384 -27.58 -129.81 -14.74
C THR A 384 -28.27 -130.52 -15.89
N LEU A 385 -28.22 -129.99 -17.11
CA LEU A 385 -28.63 -130.71 -18.31
C LEU A 385 -27.79 -131.97 -18.52
N GLU A 386 -26.46 -131.90 -18.40
CA GLU A 386 -25.59 -133.07 -18.46
C GLU A 386 -25.92 -134.10 -17.37
N GLU A 387 -26.15 -133.68 -16.12
CA GLU A 387 -26.50 -134.58 -15.03
C GLU A 387 -27.91 -135.15 -15.20
N VAL A 388 -28.87 -134.39 -15.74
CA VAL A 388 -30.19 -134.90 -16.12
C VAL A 388 -30.03 -135.93 -17.23
N TYR A 389 -29.26 -135.67 -18.29
CA TYR A 389 -28.99 -136.65 -19.34
C TYR A 389 -28.30 -137.90 -18.81
N ARG A 390 -27.40 -137.76 -17.83
CA ARG A 390 -26.75 -138.88 -17.15
C ARG A 390 -27.73 -139.67 -16.28
N LEU A 391 -28.59 -138.99 -15.52
CA LEU A 391 -29.63 -139.63 -14.72
C LEU A 391 -30.68 -140.30 -15.60
N ASP A 392 -31.00 -139.71 -16.75
CA ASP A 392 -31.89 -140.30 -17.76
C ASP A 392 -31.23 -141.54 -18.39
N ALA A 393 -29.93 -141.49 -18.68
CA ALA A 393 -29.16 -142.66 -19.10
C ALA A 393 -29.12 -143.77 -18.02
N LEU A 394 -28.94 -143.40 -16.75
CA LEU A 394 -28.99 -144.33 -15.62
C LEU A 394 -30.41 -144.87 -15.39
N LEU A 395 -31.46 -144.07 -15.57
CA LEU A 395 -32.85 -144.51 -15.53
C LEU A 395 -33.13 -145.47 -16.67
N VAL A 396 -32.65 -145.18 -17.88
CA VAL A 396 -32.72 -146.10 -19.03
C VAL A 396 -31.98 -147.40 -18.73
N ASP A 397 -30.83 -147.36 -18.07
CA ASP A 397 -30.08 -148.55 -17.66
C ASP A 397 -30.76 -149.34 -16.53
N ILE A 398 -31.37 -148.66 -15.55
CA ILE A 398 -32.15 -149.27 -14.47
C ILE A 398 -33.47 -149.84 -15.00
N GLU A 399 -34.17 -149.13 -15.88
CA GLU A 399 -35.35 -149.65 -16.59
C GLU A 399 -34.98 -150.86 -17.45
N ARG A 400 -33.78 -150.87 -18.02
CA ARG A 400 -33.19 -152.05 -18.67
C ARG A 400 -33.01 -153.22 -17.72
N GLU A 401 -32.43 -153.01 -16.55
CA GLU A 401 -32.24 -154.05 -15.53
C GLU A 401 -33.57 -154.55 -14.96
N ARG A 402 -34.56 -153.69 -14.81
CA ARG A 402 -35.84 -154.00 -14.16
C ARG A 402 -36.90 -154.59 -15.10
N TYR A 403 -36.86 -154.25 -16.39
CA TYR A 403 -37.85 -154.68 -17.38
C TYR A 403 -37.28 -155.52 -18.54
N GLY A 404 -36.00 -155.88 -18.53
CA GLY A 404 -35.45 -156.88 -19.45
C GLY A 404 -35.48 -156.48 -20.93
N PHE A 405 -35.30 -155.19 -21.24
CA PHE A 405 -35.22 -154.72 -22.62
C PHE A 405 -33.80 -154.85 -23.19
N LEU A 406 -33.66 -155.66 -24.24
CA LEU A 406 -32.41 -155.91 -24.98
C LEU A 406 -31.66 -154.63 -25.40
N PRO A 407 -30.33 -154.68 -25.53
CA PRO A 407 -29.52 -153.53 -25.93
C PRO A 407 -29.90 -153.01 -27.33
N ARG A 408 -30.13 -151.70 -27.40
CA ARG A 408 -30.30 -150.92 -28.63
C ARG A 408 -28.89 -150.67 -29.18
N GLN A 409 -28.58 -151.24 -30.35
CA GLN A 409 -27.32 -150.99 -31.02
C GLN A 409 -27.19 -149.49 -31.34
N PRO A 410 -26.03 -148.86 -31.05
CA PRO A 410 -25.77 -147.50 -31.47
C PRO A 410 -25.66 -147.43 -33.00
N LYS A 411 -26.27 -146.39 -33.57
CA LYS A 411 -26.04 -145.94 -34.95
C LYS A 411 -25.04 -144.80 -34.95
#